data_AF-A0A2V7X3X4-F1
#
_entry.id   AF-A0A2V7X3X4-F1
#
_cell.length_a   1.000
_cell.length_b   1.000
_cell.length_c   1.000
_cell.angle_alpha   90.00
_cell.angle_beta   90.00
_cell.angle_gamma   90.00
#
_symmetry.space_group_name_H-M   'P 1'
#
loop_
_entity.id
_entity.type
_entity.pdbx_description
1 polymer ?
#
loop_
_entity_poly.entity_id
_entity_poly.type
_entity_poly.pdbx_seq_one_letter_code
_entity_poly.pdbx_strand_id
1 'polypeptide(L)'
;MPAPLSAHERRRMRIVSAGMLVGVLVILGVALCARQIMKPAGVPFVSWFAVGFALVSPLLAAAVDRAQPDRSSAAPGAPSAAFARHLVSYATLEAAGLLCGVALLIGSNLLPLAAALVPIGAMVLRFPRASALS
;
A
#
# COMPACT_ATOMS: atom_id res chain seq x y z
N MET A 1 9.25 -23.14 -12.95
CA MET A 1 9.92 -21.98 -12.32
C MET A 1 9.36 -20.70 -12.95
N PRO A 2 8.98 -19.66 -12.19
CA PRO A 2 8.54 -18.40 -12.76
C PRO A 2 9.70 -17.75 -13.54
N ALA A 3 9.43 -17.24 -14.74
CA ALA A 3 10.43 -16.58 -15.57
C ALA A 3 11.00 -15.35 -14.83
N PRO A 4 12.32 -15.11 -14.91
CA PRO A 4 12.94 -13.95 -14.27
C PRO A 4 12.41 -12.64 -14.87
N LEU A 5 12.00 -11.71 -14.01
CA LEU A 5 11.52 -10.38 -14.41
C LEU A 5 12.61 -9.62 -15.18
N SER A 6 12.20 -8.99 -16.29
CA SER A 6 13.10 -8.12 -17.05
C SER A 6 13.60 -6.96 -16.18
N ALA A 7 14.82 -6.46 -16.45
CA ALA A 7 15.41 -5.37 -15.67
C ALA A 7 14.56 -4.08 -15.71
N HIS A 8 13.91 -3.82 -16.86
CA HIS A 8 13.00 -2.70 -17.04
C HIS A 8 11.76 -2.79 -16.16
N GLU A 9 11.21 -3.99 -16.02
CA GLU A 9 10.00 -4.24 -15.23
C GLU A 9 10.27 -4.13 -13.73
N ARG A 10 11.43 -4.60 -13.26
CA ARG A 10 11.90 -4.35 -11.89
C ARG A 10 12.07 -2.86 -11.61
N ARG A 11 12.61 -2.09 -12.55
CA ARG A 11 12.74 -0.62 -12.42
C ARG A 11 11.36 0.05 -12.32
N ARG A 12 10.40 -0.36 -13.17
CA ARG A 12 9.01 0.14 -13.10
C ARG A 12 8.35 -0.19 -11.77
N MET A 13 8.47 -1.42 -11.27
CA MET A 13 7.95 -1.81 -9.96
C MET A 13 8.50 -0.93 -8.83
N ARG A 14 9.80 -0.63 -8.82
CA ARG A 14 10.41 0.26 -7.82
C ARG A 14 9.85 1.67 -7.87
N ILE A 15 9.73 2.25 -9.06
CA ILE A 15 9.23 3.62 -9.23
C ILE A 15 7.79 3.71 -8.71
N VAL A 16 6.95 2.75 -9.08
CA VAL A 16 5.54 2.72 -8.63
C VAL A 16 5.46 2.50 -7.12
N SER A 17 6.17 1.51 -6.57
CA SER A 17 6.20 1.25 -5.12
C SER A 17 6.72 2.43 -4.32
N ALA A 18 7.76 3.13 -4.80
CA ALA A 18 8.28 4.33 -4.16
C ALA A 18 7.24 5.46 -4.20
N GLY A 19 6.57 5.66 -5.34
CA GLY A 19 5.50 6.64 -5.49
C GLY A 19 4.36 6.40 -4.50
N MET A 20 3.86 5.16 -4.39
CA MET A 20 2.78 4.80 -3.47
C MET A 20 3.18 4.99 -2.00
N LEU A 21 4.40 4.55 -1.63
CA LEU A 21 4.90 4.73 -0.27
C LEU A 21 5.05 6.21 0.10
N VAL A 22 5.66 7.01 -0.79
CA VAL A 22 5.79 8.46 -0.58
C VAL A 22 4.42 9.13 -0.52
N GLY A 23 3.47 8.72 -1.37
CA GLY A 23 2.10 9.22 -1.36
C GLY A 23 1.42 9.03 0.00
N VAL A 24 1.52 7.82 0.57
CA VAL A 24 1.01 7.53 1.93
C VAL A 24 1.67 8.42 2.99
N LEU A 25 3.00 8.55 2.96
CA LEU A 25 3.74 9.37 3.93
C LEU A 25 3.37 10.85 3.84
N VAL A 26 3.22 11.39 2.63
CA VAL A 26 2.80 12.78 2.40
C VAL A 26 1.40 12.99 2.95
N ILE A 27 0.46 12.09 2.69
CA ILE A 27 -0.92 12.23 3.18
C ILE A 27 -0.99 12.14 4.71
N LEU A 28 -0.22 11.24 5.33
CA LEU A 28 -0.10 11.19 6.78
C LEU A 28 0.50 12.49 7.35
N GLY A 29 1.54 13.03 6.71
CA GLY A 29 2.13 14.31 7.09
C GLY A 29 1.14 15.47 7.00
N VAL A 30 0.41 15.58 5.89
CA VAL A 30 -0.66 16.57 5.70
C VAL A 30 -1.75 16.39 6.75
N ALA A 31 -2.15 15.15 7.06
CA ALA A 31 -3.15 14.87 8.09
C ALA A 31 -2.70 15.36 9.47
N LEU A 32 -1.43 15.14 9.83
CA LEU A 32 -0.87 15.63 11.09
C LEU A 32 -0.80 17.16 11.14
N CYS A 33 -0.39 17.82 10.06
CA CYS A 33 -0.37 19.27 9.97
C CYS A 33 -1.78 19.87 10.08
N ALA A 34 -2.75 19.30 9.35
CA ALA A 34 -4.13 19.76 9.37
C ALA A 34 -4.77 19.66 10.76
N ARG A 35 -4.44 18.63 11.56
CA ARG A 35 -4.88 18.50 12.96
C ARG A 35 -4.37 19.61 13.88
N GLN A 36 -3.30 20.31 13.53
CA GLN A 36 -2.82 21.45 14.33
C GLN A 36 -3.68 22.70 14.11
N ILE A 37 -4.39 22.77 12.99
CA ILE A 37 -5.17 23.94 12.56
C ILE A 37 -6.67 23.69 12.70
N MET A 38 -7.11 22.45 12.47
CA MET A 38 -8.52 22.05 12.47
C MET A 38 -8.86 21.22 13.70
N LYS A 39 -10.04 21.47 14.31
CA LYS A 39 -10.58 20.61 15.37
C LYS A 39 -11.23 19.38 14.72
N PRO A 40 -10.71 18.16 14.94
CA PRO A 40 -11.29 16.95 14.36
C PRO A 40 -12.71 16.70 14.89
N ALA A 41 -13.64 16.40 13.99
CA ALA A 41 -14.98 15.97 14.35
C ALA A 41 -14.90 14.50 14.80
N GLY A 42 -15.10 14.22 16.08
CA GLY A 42 -14.93 12.88 16.65
C GLY A 42 -15.85 11.82 16.04
N VAL A 43 -15.49 11.28 14.87
CA VAL A 43 -16.18 10.16 14.20
C VAL A 43 -15.38 8.88 14.47
N PRO A 44 -15.58 8.23 15.63
CA PRO A 44 -14.76 7.10 16.07
C PRO A 44 -14.85 5.89 15.12
N PHE A 45 -15.99 5.72 14.44
CA PHE A 45 -16.22 4.60 13.54
C PHE A 45 -15.21 4.54 12.39
N VAL A 46 -14.89 5.68 11.77
CA VAL A 46 -13.94 5.73 10.66
C VAL A 46 -12.52 5.41 11.14
N SER A 47 -12.13 5.89 12.33
CA SER A 47 -10.84 5.55 12.92
C SER A 47 -10.72 4.05 13.21
N TRP A 48 -11.75 3.43 13.78
CA TRP A 48 -11.74 1.98 14.04
C TRP A 48 -11.71 1.15 12.77
N PHE A 49 -12.49 1.54 11.75
CA PHE A 49 -12.47 0.87 10.45
C PHE A 49 -11.09 0.97 9.79
N ALA A 50 -10.49 2.18 9.77
CA ALA A 50 -9.16 2.38 9.20
C ALA A 50 -8.09 1.57 9.93
N VAL A 51 -8.14 1.51 11.27
CA VAL A 51 -7.24 0.69 12.08
C VAL A 51 -7.42 -0.79 11.74
N GLY A 52 -8.65 -1.31 11.75
CA GLY A 52 -8.94 -2.71 11.42
C GLY A 52 -8.46 -3.09 10.02
N PHE A 53 -8.73 -2.23 9.03
CA PHE A 53 -8.28 -2.46 7.67
C PHE A 53 -6.76 -2.41 7.54
N ALA A 54 -6.08 -1.48 8.21
CA ALA A 54 -4.63 -1.40 8.21
C ALA A 54 -3.96 -2.66 8.78
N LEU A 55 -4.52 -3.23 9.87
CA LEU A 55 -4.03 -4.47 10.46
C LEU A 55 -4.23 -5.70 9.56
N VAL A 56 -5.34 -5.74 8.81
CA VAL A 56 -5.68 -6.86 7.91
C VAL A 56 -5.02 -6.71 6.53
N SER A 57 -4.65 -5.50 6.12
CA SER A 57 -4.09 -5.22 4.79
C SER A 57 -2.86 -6.06 4.39
N PRO A 58 -1.91 -6.42 5.27
CA PRO A 58 -0.79 -7.28 4.87
C PRO A 58 -1.23 -8.72 4.54
N LEU A 59 -2.29 -9.20 5.20
CA LEU A 59 -2.88 -10.51 4.93
C LEU A 59 -3.57 -10.51 3.57
N LEU A 60 -4.34 -9.47 3.25
CA LEU A 60 -4.96 -9.30 1.94
C LEU A 60 -3.91 -9.20 0.84
N ALA A 61 -2.87 -8.39 1.04
CA ALA A 61 -1.77 -8.27 0.10
C ALA A 61 -1.04 -9.62 -0.10
N ALA A 62 -0.84 -10.40 0.96
CA ALA A 62 -0.27 -11.75 0.85
C ALA A 62 -1.19 -12.75 0.13
N ALA A 63 -2.51 -12.62 0.29
CA ALA A 63 -3.49 -13.44 -0.43
C ALA A 63 -3.47 -13.14 -1.93
N VAL A 64 -3.36 -11.86 -2.32
CA VAL A 64 -3.23 -11.42 -3.71
C VAL A 64 -1.94 -11.97 -4.36
N ASP A 65 -0.82 -11.99 -3.63
CA ASP A 65 0.44 -12.56 -4.14
C ASP A 65 0.32 -14.05 -4.46
N ARG A 66 -0.51 -14.77 -3.68
CA ARG A 66 -0.76 -16.21 -3.82
C ARG A 66 -1.82 -16.54 -4.87
N ALA A 67 -2.67 -15.59 -5.24
CA ALA A 67 -3.67 -15.81 -6.28
C ALA A 67 -2.97 -16.10 -7.61
N GLN A 68 -3.32 -17.22 -8.26
CA GLN A 68 -2.86 -17.50 -9.61
C GLN A 68 -3.75 -16.73 -10.61
N PRO A 69 -3.15 -15.88 -11.47
CA PRO A 69 -3.92 -15.18 -12.48
C PRO A 69 -4.35 -16.15 -13.57
N ASP A 70 -5.61 -16.03 -13.99
CA ASP A 70 -6.17 -16.81 -15.08
C ASP A 70 -5.40 -16.50 -16.37
N ARG A 71 -4.69 -17.51 -16.91
CA ARG A 71 -3.85 -17.35 -18.11
C ARG A 71 -4.68 -17.16 -19.39
N SER A 72 -5.97 -17.43 -19.32
CA SER A 72 -6.93 -17.42 -20.44
C SER A 72 -7.36 -16.01 -20.87
N SER A 73 -7.08 -14.95 -20.09
CA SER A 73 -7.56 -13.59 -20.35
C SER A 73 -6.48 -12.55 -20.67
N ALA A 74 -5.23 -12.98 -20.91
CA ALA A 74 -4.14 -12.04 -21.15
C ALA A 74 -4.22 -11.47 -22.58
N ALA A 75 -4.71 -10.23 -22.72
CA ALA A 75 -4.71 -9.50 -23.98
C ALA A 75 -3.27 -9.20 -24.46
N PRO A 76 -3.01 -9.13 -25.78
CA PRO A 76 -1.71 -8.75 -26.31
C PRO A 76 -1.29 -7.35 -25.79
N GLY A 77 -0.13 -7.26 -25.13
CA GLY A 77 0.37 -6.00 -24.54
C GLY A 77 -0.02 -5.76 -23.08
N ALA A 78 -0.78 -6.67 -22.45
CA ALA A 78 -1.09 -6.58 -21.02
C ALA A 78 0.19 -6.66 -20.15
N PRO A 79 0.23 -5.94 -19.01
CA PRO A 79 1.33 -6.06 -18.06
C PRO A 79 1.48 -7.51 -17.57
N SER A 80 2.70 -7.92 -17.23
CA SER A 80 2.92 -9.29 -16.77
C SER A 80 2.06 -9.60 -15.55
N ALA A 81 1.67 -10.86 -15.41
CA ALA A 81 0.87 -11.31 -14.29
C ALA A 81 1.62 -11.18 -12.93
N ALA A 82 2.94 -11.08 -12.95
CA ALA A 82 3.75 -10.75 -11.78
C ALA A 82 3.65 -9.25 -11.44
N PHE A 83 3.71 -8.37 -12.44
CA PHE A 83 3.52 -6.93 -12.25
C PHE A 83 2.11 -6.58 -11.77
N ALA A 84 1.08 -7.20 -12.35
CA ALA A 84 -0.30 -6.97 -11.93
C ALA A 84 -0.54 -7.36 -10.46
N ARG A 85 -0.05 -8.53 -10.02
CA ARG A 85 -0.15 -8.95 -8.61
C ARG A 85 0.60 -8.02 -7.68
N HIS A 86 1.83 -7.64 -8.05
CA HIS A 86 2.62 -6.67 -7.29
C HIS A 86 1.84 -5.37 -7.12
N LEU A 87 1.28 -4.83 -8.20
CA LEU A 87 0.52 -3.59 -8.19
C LEU A 87 -0.72 -3.68 -7.30
N VAL A 88 -1.52 -4.75 -7.39
CA VAL A 88 -2.72 -4.92 -6.56
C VAL A 88 -2.34 -5.10 -5.07
N SER A 89 -1.29 -5.86 -4.78
CA SER A 89 -0.81 -6.04 -3.40
C SER A 89 -0.36 -4.71 -2.79
N TYR A 90 0.40 -3.91 -3.55
CA TYR A 90 0.87 -2.60 -3.12
C TYR A 90 -0.26 -1.58 -3.01
N ALA A 91 -1.21 -1.58 -3.96
CA ALA A 91 -2.39 -0.72 -3.91
C ALA A 91 -3.27 -1.04 -2.69
N THR A 92 -3.34 -2.31 -2.26
CA THR A 92 -4.06 -2.69 -1.05
C THR A 92 -3.42 -2.08 0.21
N LEU A 93 -2.09 -2.13 0.30
CA LEU A 93 -1.33 -1.50 1.38
C LEU A 93 -1.44 0.04 1.32
N GLU A 94 -1.43 0.60 0.11
CA GLU A 94 -1.54 2.04 -0.11
C GLU A 94 -2.90 2.54 0.36
N ALA A 95 -3.98 1.89 -0.11
CA ALA A 95 -5.35 2.19 0.28
C ALA A 95 -5.51 2.17 1.80
N ALA A 96 -4.88 1.22 2.50
CA ALA A 96 -4.89 1.17 3.96
C ALA A 96 -4.19 2.37 4.61
N GLY A 97 -3.02 2.76 4.09
CA GLY A 97 -2.31 3.96 4.53
C GLY A 97 -3.09 5.25 4.28
N LEU A 98 -3.73 5.36 3.10
CA LEU A 98 -4.60 6.48 2.74
C LEU A 98 -5.82 6.57 3.67
N LEU A 99 -6.47 5.45 3.95
CA LEU A 99 -7.59 5.38 4.90
C LEU A 99 -7.17 5.83 6.29
N CYS A 100 -5.97 5.47 6.74
CA CYS A 100 -5.43 5.96 8.01
C CYS A 100 -5.20 7.48 8.00
N GLY A 101 -4.67 8.03 6.90
CA GLY A 101 -4.52 9.48 6.74
C GLY A 101 -5.84 10.23 6.77
N VAL A 102 -6.85 9.74 6.05
CA VAL A 102 -8.21 10.29 6.08
C VAL A 102 -8.81 10.19 7.48
N ALA A 103 -8.65 9.04 8.14
CA ALA A 103 -9.13 8.83 9.50
C ALA A 103 -8.43 9.75 10.53
N LEU A 104 -7.16 10.12 10.30
CA LEU A 104 -6.46 11.11 11.13
C LEU A 104 -6.97 12.54 10.90
N LEU A 105 -7.36 12.89 9.67
CA LEU A 105 -7.92 14.20 9.36
C LEU A 105 -9.23 14.44 10.10
N ILE A 106 -10.09 13.42 10.14
CA ILE A 106 -11.43 13.56 10.70
C ILE A 106 -11.50 13.13 12.16
N GLY A 107 -10.82 12.06 12.57
CA GLY A 107 -10.96 11.46 13.90
C GLY A 107 -10.21 12.21 14.99
N SER A 108 -10.63 12.09 16.24
CA SER A 108 -9.96 12.75 17.38
C SER A 108 -8.76 11.97 17.93
N ASN A 109 -8.63 10.67 17.62
CA ASN A 109 -7.57 9.80 18.14
C ASN A 109 -6.36 9.68 17.19
N LEU A 110 -5.22 9.24 17.74
CA LEU A 110 -3.98 8.99 16.99
C LEU A 110 -3.79 7.51 16.62
N LEU A 111 -4.78 6.67 16.91
CA LEU A 111 -4.70 5.22 16.64
C LEU A 111 -4.45 4.90 15.15
N PRO A 112 -5.06 5.60 14.17
CA PRO A 112 -4.77 5.34 12.77
C PRO A 112 -3.33 5.66 12.38
N LEU A 113 -2.65 6.58 13.09
CA LEU A 113 -1.23 6.84 12.86
C LEU A 113 -0.38 5.62 13.24
N ALA A 114 -0.63 5.05 14.41
CA ALA A 114 0.06 3.84 14.86
C ALA A 114 -0.25 2.65 13.93
N ALA A 115 -1.52 2.50 13.52
CA ALA A 115 -1.94 1.43 12.62
C ALA A 115 -1.32 1.56 11.22
N ALA A 116 -1.11 2.78 10.72
CA ALA A 116 -0.48 3.03 9.43
C ALA A 116 0.97 2.51 9.34
N LEU A 117 1.66 2.34 10.48
CA LEU A 117 2.99 1.72 10.52
C LEU A 117 2.98 0.28 10.00
N VAL A 118 1.85 -0.42 10.09
CA VAL A 118 1.71 -1.81 9.62
C VAL A 118 1.78 -1.91 8.08
N PRO A 119 0.90 -1.24 7.30
CA PRO A 119 1.01 -1.25 5.84
C PRO A 119 2.31 -0.60 5.35
N ILE A 120 2.81 0.45 6.02
CA ILE A 120 4.10 1.07 5.67
C ILE A 120 5.24 0.06 5.88
N GLY A 121 5.29 -0.61 7.02
CA GLY A 121 6.27 -1.65 7.29
C GLY A 121 6.19 -2.78 6.25
N ALA A 122 4.99 -3.22 5.90
CA ALA A 122 4.79 -4.21 4.84
C ALA A 122 5.30 -3.72 3.47
N MET A 123 5.05 -2.46 3.09
CA MET A 123 5.57 -1.87 1.86
C MET A 123 7.10 -1.78 1.85
N VAL A 124 7.73 -1.43 2.98
CA VAL A 124 9.19 -1.36 3.10
C VAL A 124 9.80 -2.76 3.01
N LEU A 125 9.22 -3.74 3.69
CA LEU A 125 9.70 -5.12 3.66
C LEU A 125 9.57 -5.76 2.27
N ARG A 126 8.51 -5.40 1.52
CA ARG A 126 8.24 -5.90 0.16
C ARG A 126 8.91 -5.08 -0.94
N PHE A 127 9.67 -4.03 -0.59
CA PHE A 127 10.24 -3.12 -1.57
C PHE A 127 11.17 -3.87 -2.54
N PRO A 128 11.02 -3.71 -3.88
CA PRO A 128 11.79 -4.49 -4.83
C PRO A 128 13.29 -4.18 -4.71
N ARG A 129 14.08 -5.10 -4.13
CA ARG A 129 15.52 -4.89 -3.87
C ARG A 129 16.35 -4.93 -5.16
N ALA A 130 17.50 -4.24 -5.12
CA ALA A 130 18.46 -4.14 -6.22
C ALA A 130 19.23 -5.44 -6.53
N SER A 131 19.28 -6.36 -5.58
CA SER A 131 20.23 -7.47 -5.56
C SER A 131 19.69 -8.74 -6.23
N ALA A 132 20.01 -8.86 -7.52
CA ALA A 132 20.42 -10.13 -8.16
C ALA A 132 21.24 -9.77 -9.40
N LEU A 133 22.40 -9.15 -9.15
CA LEU A 133 23.58 -9.24 -10.00
C LEU A 133 24.44 -10.33 -9.35
N SER A 134 24.17 -11.58 -9.69
CA SER A 134 25.07 -12.72 -9.51
C SER A 134 24.86 -13.64 -10.70
#